data_AF-X1EFP1-F1
#
_entry.id   AF-X1EFP1-F1
#
_cell.length_a   1.000
_cell.length_b   1.000
_cell.length_c   1.000
_cell.angle_alpha   90.00
_cell.angle_beta   90.00
_cell.angle_gamma   90.00
#
_symmetry.space_group_name_H-M   'P 1'
#
loop_
_entity.id
_entity.type
_entity.pdbx_description
1 polymer ?
#
loop_
_entity_poly.entity_id
_entity_poly.type
_entity_poly.pdbx_seq_one_letter_code
_entity_poly.pdbx_strand_id
1 'polypeptide(L)'
;GREHAFAWSISKSHLLDSLFIAPGNPGTAQCGTNVPLDISDNEQVIDYCVNESISLVVIGPEAPLVNGIHDAFSADARSKHIIVIGPKEEGAILEGSKDFSKQFMQRNDVPTARYETFERSTLEAGQQFLETLTSPYVLKCDGLAAGKGVLIIE
;
A
#
# COMPACT_ATOMS: atom_id res chain seq x y z
N GLY A 1 -2.74 4.34 14.51
CA GLY A 1 -2.53 4.13 13.06
C GLY A 1 -3.71 3.41 12.47
N ARG A 2 -3.80 3.35 11.13
CA ARG A 2 -4.82 2.60 10.38
C ARG A 2 -4.94 1.16 10.86
N GLU A 3 -3.80 0.48 11.03
CA GLU A 3 -3.74 -0.93 11.44
C GLU A 3 -4.20 -1.14 12.88
N HIS A 4 -4.04 -0.15 13.76
CA HIS A 4 -4.64 -0.20 15.11
C HIS A 4 -6.17 -0.10 15.03
N ALA A 5 -6.72 0.76 14.17
CA ALA A 5 -8.17 0.82 13.99
C ALA A 5 -8.73 -0.49 13.42
N PHE A 6 -8.03 -1.14 12.49
CA PHE A 6 -8.38 -2.48 12.01
C PHE A 6 -8.34 -3.51 13.14
N ALA A 7 -7.22 -3.61 13.86
CA ALA A 7 -7.06 -4.56 14.97
C ALA A 7 -8.14 -4.36 16.04
N TRP A 8 -8.45 -3.11 16.40
CA TRP A 8 -9.51 -2.78 17.36
C TRP A 8 -10.91 -3.14 16.88
N SER A 9 -11.19 -3.04 15.59
CA SER A 9 -12.48 -3.44 15.03
C SER A 9 -12.60 -4.96 14.94
N ILE A 10 -11.53 -5.63 14.50
CA ILE A 10 -11.48 -7.10 14.35
C ILE A 10 -11.58 -7.79 15.72
N SER A 11 -10.94 -7.25 16.75
CA SER A 11 -10.95 -7.82 18.12
C SER A 11 -12.34 -7.89 18.76
N LYS A 12 -13.34 -7.22 18.18
CA LYS A 12 -14.74 -7.25 18.65
C LYS A 12 -15.59 -8.31 17.95
N SER A 13 -15.06 -8.98 16.93
CA SER A 13 -15.81 -9.97 16.17
C SER A 13 -16.03 -11.23 17.00
N HIS A 14 -17.27 -11.72 17.05
CA HIS A 14 -17.60 -13.01 17.67
C HIS A 14 -17.06 -14.22 16.88
N LEU A 15 -16.57 -14.00 15.65
CA LEU A 15 -15.96 -15.03 14.81
C LEU A 15 -14.45 -15.14 15.04
N LEU A 16 -13.85 -14.22 15.80
CA LEU A 16 -12.42 -14.18 16.04
C LEU A 16 -12.03 -15.20 17.12
N ASP A 17 -11.04 -16.02 16.81
CA ASP A 17 -10.36 -16.89 17.79
C ASP A 17 -9.10 -16.20 18.34
N SER A 18 -8.11 -16.00 17.47
CA SER A 18 -6.85 -15.31 17.81
C SER A 18 -6.54 -14.19 16.82
N LEU A 19 -5.95 -13.09 17.31
CA LEU A 19 -5.53 -11.95 16.49
C LEU A 19 -4.05 -11.66 16.68
N PHE A 20 -3.32 -11.67 15.56
CA PHE A 20 -1.89 -11.33 15.50
C PHE A 20 -1.67 -10.06 14.68
N ILE A 21 -0.72 -9.23 15.09
CA ILE A 21 -0.40 -7.97 14.42
C ILE A 21 1.12 -7.87 14.18
N ALA A 22 1.51 -7.73 12.92
CA ALA A 22 2.91 -7.65 12.50
C ALA A 22 3.27 -6.25 11.97
N PRO A 23 4.34 -5.58 12.46
CA PRO A 23 5.03 -5.84 13.73
C PRO A 23 4.23 -5.35 14.95
N GLY A 24 3.15 -4.61 14.70
CA GLY A 24 2.35 -3.96 15.74
C GLY A 24 3.02 -2.73 16.37
N ASN A 25 2.36 -2.18 17.40
CA ASN A 25 2.80 -1.07 18.22
C ASN A 25 2.17 -1.18 19.63
N PRO A 26 2.54 -0.32 20.61
CA PRO A 26 1.98 -0.40 21.96
C PRO A 26 0.44 -0.30 22.05
N GLY A 27 -0.21 0.32 21.06
CA GLY A 27 -1.67 0.36 20.98
C GLY A 27 -2.26 -0.98 20.53
N THR A 28 -1.71 -1.60 19.49
CA THR A 28 -2.23 -2.90 18.98
C THR A 28 -2.03 -4.05 19.95
N ALA A 29 -1.06 -3.94 20.86
CA ALA A 29 -0.86 -4.91 21.96
C ALA A 29 -2.08 -5.01 22.90
N GLN A 30 -3.01 -4.05 22.86
CA GLN A 30 -4.26 -4.08 23.61
C GLN A 30 -5.39 -4.81 22.86
N CYS A 31 -5.20 -5.11 21.56
CA CYS A 31 -6.19 -5.74 20.69
C CYS A 31 -5.86 -7.20 20.35
N GLY A 32 -4.57 -7.56 20.36
CA GLY A 32 -4.09 -8.90 20.03
C GLY A 32 -2.58 -9.01 20.28
N THR A 33 -1.97 -10.07 19.77
CA THR A 33 -0.55 -10.36 19.96
C THR A 33 0.29 -9.68 18.88
N ASN A 34 1.15 -8.74 19.28
CA ASN A 34 2.15 -8.20 18.37
C ASN A 34 3.26 -9.22 18.13
N VAL A 35 3.67 -9.39 16.88
CA VAL A 35 4.74 -10.33 16.52
C VAL A 35 5.87 -9.64 15.77
N PRO A 36 7.15 -9.92 16.10
CA PRO A 36 8.29 -9.27 15.48
C PRO A 36 8.59 -9.88 14.11
N LEU A 37 7.76 -9.53 13.12
CA LEU A 37 7.80 -10.06 11.76
C LEU A 37 8.16 -8.93 10.78
N ASP A 38 9.10 -9.19 9.87
CA ASP A 38 9.40 -8.29 8.75
C ASP A 38 8.35 -8.48 7.66
N ILE A 39 7.43 -7.52 7.56
CA ILE A 39 6.34 -7.54 6.58
C ILE A 39 6.80 -7.33 5.13
N SER A 40 8.09 -7.05 4.90
CA SER A 40 8.69 -6.93 3.57
C SER A 40 9.22 -8.29 3.06
N ASP A 41 9.36 -9.28 3.95
CA ASP A 41 9.78 -10.63 3.60
C ASP A 41 8.55 -11.53 3.42
N ASN A 42 8.13 -11.71 2.17
CA ASN A 42 6.92 -12.47 1.85
C ASN A 42 6.99 -13.92 2.35
N GLU A 43 8.15 -14.57 2.27
CA GLU A 43 8.31 -15.98 2.68
C GLU A 43 8.19 -16.10 4.21
N GLN A 44 8.85 -15.19 4.94
CA GLN A 44 8.74 -15.15 6.40
C GLN A 44 7.29 -14.96 6.87
N VAL A 45 6.53 -14.09 6.18
CA VAL A 45 5.12 -13.85 6.50
C VAL A 45 4.26 -15.10 6.20
N ILE A 46 4.47 -15.74 5.05
CA ILE A 46 3.76 -16.97 4.68
C ILE A 46 4.04 -18.09 5.68
N ASP A 47 5.31 -18.31 6.02
CA ASP A 47 5.73 -19.32 6.98
C ASP A 47 5.07 -19.10 8.35
N TYR A 48 5.07 -17.85 8.83
CA TYR A 48 4.41 -17.51 10.09
C TYR A 48 2.91 -17.82 10.03
N CYS A 49 2.23 -17.39 8.96
CA CYS A 49 0.80 -17.62 8.80
C CYS A 49 0.43 -19.11 8.70
N VAL A 50 1.24 -19.92 8.02
CA VAL A 50 1.03 -21.37 7.93
C VAL A 50 1.25 -22.05 9.28
N ASN A 51 2.33 -21.70 9.99
CA ASN A 51 2.67 -22.31 11.28
C ASN A 51 1.64 -21.97 12.37
N GLU A 52 1.12 -20.75 12.38
CA GLU A 52 0.08 -20.29 13.32
C GLU A 52 -1.35 -20.60 12.85
N SER A 53 -1.51 -21.34 11.74
CA SER A 53 -2.82 -21.71 11.18
C SER A 53 -3.75 -20.51 10.92
N ILE A 54 -3.17 -19.40 10.43
CA ILE A 54 -3.91 -18.17 10.10
C ILE A 54 -4.81 -18.40 8.89
N SER A 55 -6.10 -18.08 9.01
CA SER A 55 -7.08 -18.25 7.94
C SER A 55 -7.36 -16.97 7.13
N LEU A 56 -7.01 -15.80 7.67
CA LEU A 56 -7.28 -14.49 7.07
C LEU A 56 -6.12 -13.53 7.35
N VAL A 57 -5.58 -12.92 6.31
CA VAL A 57 -4.53 -11.89 6.38
C VAL A 57 -5.10 -10.58 5.83
N VAL A 58 -5.04 -9.51 6.63
CA VAL A 58 -5.45 -8.17 6.22
C VAL A 58 -4.22 -7.29 6.11
N ILE A 59 -3.92 -6.82 4.89
CA ILE A 59 -2.72 -6.03 4.63
C ILE A 59 -3.08 -4.55 4.70
N GLY A 60 -2.55 -3.87 5.71
CA GLY A 60 -2.73 -2.43 5.91
C GLY A 60 -1.80 -1.56 5.06
N PRO A 61 -0.47 -1.70 5.18
CA PRO A 61 0.47 -0.84 4.46
C PRO A 61 0.57 -1.18 2.97
N GLU A 62 0.90 -0.16 2.19
CA GLU A 62 0.99 -0.21 0.74
C GLU A 62 2.27 -0.94 0.28
N ALA A 63 3.36 -0.85 1.04
CA ALA A 63 4.66 -1.41 0.64
C ALA A 63 4.63 -2.94 0.43
N PRO A 64 4.05 -3.78 1.32
CA PRO A 64 3.94 -5.21 1.06
C PRO A 64 3.05 -5.54 -0.15
N LEU A 65 2.01 -4.74 -0.41
CA LEU A 65 1.12 -4.93 -1.56
C LEU A 65 1.86 -4.69 -2.88
N VAL A 66 2.63 -3.60 -2.94
CA VAL A 66 3.50 -3.29 -4.09
C VAL A 66 4.63 -4.31 -4.22
N ASN A 67 5.08 -4.92 -3.12
CA ASN A 67 6.05 -6.03 -3.12
C ASN A 67 5.42 -7.41 -3.45
N GLY A 68 4.16 -7.45 -3.89
CA GLY A 68 3.50 -8.67 -4.35
C GLY A 68 3.22 -9.71 -3.27
N ILE A 69 3.03 -9.30 -2.01
CA ILE A 69 2.75 -10.26 -0.92
C ILE A 69 1.49 -11.09 -1.20
N HIS A 70 0.43 -10.50 -1.77
CA HIS A 70 -0.79 -11.23 -2.11
C HIS A 70 -0.53 -12.25 -3.24
N ASP A 71 0.28 -11.88 -4.24
CA ASP A 71 0.69 -12.81 -5.29
C ASP A 71 1.52 -13.96 -4.74
N ALA A 72 2.40 -13.69 -3.75
CA ALA A 72 3.17 -14.71 -3.05
C ALA A 72 2.27 -15.73 -2.33
N PHE A 73 1.30 -15.25 -1.53
CA PHE A 73 0.26 -16.12 -0.94
C PHE A 73 -0.53 -16.89 -2.01
N SER A 74 -0.86 -16.24 -3.12
CA SER A 74 -1.60 -16.88 -4.22
C SER A 74 -0.78 -17.96 -4.92
N ALA A 75 0.55 -17.84 -4.98
CA ALA A 75 1.44 -18.78 -5.65
C ALA A 75 1.82 -19.96 -4.75
N ASP A 76 1.95 -19.73 -3.44
CA ASP A 76 2.36 -20.74 -2.48
C ASP A 76 1.28 -21.82 -2.24
N ALA A 77 1.67 -23.09 -2.28
CA ALA A 77 0.75 -24.22 -2.15
C ALA A 77 0.28 -24.46 -0.71
N ARG A 78 1.08 -24.08 0.29
CA ARG A 78 0.80 -24.28 1.71
C ARG A 78 -0.27 -23.32 2.19
N SER A 79 -0.30 -22.12 1.62
CA SER A 79 -1.18 -21.02 2.03
C SER A 79 -2.48 -20.87 1.23
N LYS A 80 -2.84 -21.85 0.38
CA LYS A 80 -4.07 -21.81 -0.44
C LYS A 80 -5.38 -21.67 0.34
N HIS A 81 -5.36 -22.02 1.63
CA HIS A 81 -6.50 -21.91 2.53
C HIS A 81 -6.61 -20.53 3.20
N ILE A 82 -5.58 -19.68 3.04
CA ILE A 82 -5.48 -18.37 3.68
C ILE A 82 -6.12 -17.34 2.76
N ILE A 83 -7.12 -16.64 3.27
CA ILE A 83 -7.76 -15.53 2.55
C ILE A 83 -6.90 -14.29 2.74
N VAL A 84 -6.56 -13.59 1.65
CA VAL A 84 -5.79 -12.35 1.69
C VAL A 84 -6.67 -11.17 1.31
N ILE A 85 -6.75 -10.17 2.19
CA ILE A 85 -7.44 -8.90 1.98
C ILE A 85 -6.40 -7.84 1.66
N GLY A 86 -6.38 -7.47 0.38
CA GLY A 86 -5.49 -6.49 -0.23
C GLY A 86 -5.44 -6.73 -1.74
N PRO A 87 -5.12 -5.73 -2.58
CA PRO A 87 -4.91 -5.98 -4.00
C PRO A 87 -3.70 -6.89 -4.26
N LYS A 88 -3.67 -7.53 -5.42
CA LYS A 88 -2.44 -8.10 -6.00
C LYS A 88 -1.52 -6.97 -6.46
N GLU A 89 -0.27 -7.27 -6.77
CA GLU A 89 0.75 -6.34 -7.26
C GLU A 89 0.22 -5.45 -8.40
N GLU A 90 -0.44 -6.07 -9.39
CA GLU A 90 -1.05 -5.36 -10.52
C GLU A 90 -2.11 -4.34 -10.09
N GLY A 91 -2.87 -4.61 -9.03
CA GLY A 91 -3.82 -3.64 -8.47
C GLY A 91 -3.14 -2.60 -7.58
N ALA A 92 -2.10 -3.02 -6.84
CA ALA A 92 -1.36 -2.17 -5.90
C ALA A 92 -0.59 -1.05 -6.60
N ILE A 93 -0.22 -1.22 -7.88
CA ILE A 93 0.44 -0.18 -8.68
C ILE A 93 -0.39 1.12 -8.80
N LEU A 94 -1.72 1.04 -8.66
CA LEU A 94 -2.62 2.20 -8.62
C LEU A 94 -2.40 3.08 -7.37
N GLU A 95 -1.76 2.56 -6.33
CA GLU A 95 -1.32 3.35 -5.17
C GLU A 95 0.21 3.52 -5.15
N GLY A 96 0.95 2.56 -5.74
CA GLY A 96 2.41 2.56 -5.79
C GLY A 96 3.04 3.54 -6.78
N SER A 97 2.39 3.82 -7.92
CA SER A 97 2.88 4.77 -8.93
C SER A 97 1.83 5.83 -9.26
N LYS A 98 2.16 7.10 -9.01
CA LYS A 98 1.31 8.25 -9.34
C LYS A 98 1.23 8.42 -10.84
N ASP A 99 2.32 8.18 -11.56
CA ASP A 99 2.32 8.24 -13.02
C ASP A 99 1.38 7.20 -13.62
N PHE A 100 1.51 5.92 -13.23
CA PHE A 100 0.59 4.87 -13.66
C PHE A 100 -0.87 5.24 -13.34
N SER A 101 -1.13 5.72 -12.12
CA SER A 101 -2.48 6.09 -11.68
C SER A 101 -3.08 7.19 -12.53
N LYS A 102 -2.26 8.17 -12.90
CA LYS A 102 -2.69 9.29 -13.72
C LYS A 102 -2.93 8.88 -15.17
N GLN A 103 -2.09 8.01 -15.73
CA GLN A 103 -2.35 7.41 -17.05
C GLN A 103 -3.61 6.53 -17.03
N PHE A 104 -3.82 5.77 -15.95
CA PHE A 104 -5.03 4.99 -15.71
C PHE A 104 -6.27 5.89 -15.69
N MET A 105 -6.21 7.03 -15.01
CA MET A 105 -7.35 7.94 -14.95
C MET A 105 -7.65 8.56 -16.33
N GLN A 106 -6.63 9.01 -17.06
CA GLN A 106 -6.80 9.56 -18.41
C GLN A 106 -7.39 8.55 -19.39
N ARG A 107 -6.85 7.33 -19.45
CA ARG A 107 -7.30 6.30 -20.40
C ARG A 107 -8.72 5.77 -20.14
N ASN A 108 -9.26 6.02 -18.94
CA ASN A 108 -10.59 5.58 -18.51
C ASN A 108 -11.55 6.75 -18.23
N ASP A 109 -11.22 7.97 -18.67
CA ASP A 109 -12.04 9.18 -18.46
C ASP A 109 -12.41 9.45 -16.98
N VAL A 110 -11.55 9.06 -16.04
CA VAL A 110 -11.73 9.34 -14.61
C VAL A 110 -11.27 10.78 -14.35
N PRO A 111 -12.15 11.68 -13.84
CA PRO A 111 -11.77 13.06 -13.59
C PRO A 111 -10.57 13.19 -12.65
N THR A 112 -9.54 13.89 -13.10
CA THR A 112 -8.31 14.12 -12.33
C THR A 112 -7.69 15.47 -12.66
N ALA A 113 -6.88 16.02 -11.76
CA ALA A 113 -6.14 17.25 -12.04
C ALA A 113 -5.23 17.08 -13.27
N ARG A 114 -5.17 18.10 -14.14
CA ARG A 114 -4.20 18.16 -15.24
C ARG A 114 -2.80 17.96 -14.66
N TYR A 115 -2.03 17.09 -15.30
CA TYR A 115 -0.69 16.71 -14.86
C TYR A 115 0.16 16.37 -16.06
N GLU A 116 1.47 16.34 -15.85
CA GLU A 116 2.44 15.76 -16.76
C GLU A 116 3.63 15.25 -15.93
N THR A 117 4.30 14.20 -16.40
CA THR A 117 5.40 13.55 -15.69
C THR A 117 6.71 13.89 -16.38
N PHE A 118 7.73 14.26 -15.60
CA PHE A 118 9.04 14.67 -16.10
C PHE A 118 10.15 13.91 -15.41
N GLU A 119 11.21 13.65 -16.16
CA GLU A 119 12.45 13.04 -15.67
C GLU A 119 13.54 14.10 -15.59
N ARG A 120 14.70 13.74 -15.01
CA ARG A 120 15.86 14.63 -14.99
C ARG A 120 16.28 15.08 -16.39
N SER A 121 16.15 14.19 -17.37
CA SER A 121 16.46 14.44 -18.78
C SER A 121 15.49 15.42 -19.47
N THR A 122 14.29 15.63 -18.91
CA THR A 122 13.22 16.46 -19.50
C THR A 122 12.83 17.65 -18.61
N LEU A 123 13.75 18.11 -17.76
CA LEU A 123 13.51 19.19 -16.81
C LEU A 123 13.04 20.49 -17.47
N GLU A 124 13.60 20.84 -18.63
CA GLU A 124 13.22 22.04 -19.38
C GLU A 124 11.76 21.99 -19.86
N ALA A 125 11.29 20.83 -20.32
CA ALA A 125 9.89 20.62 -20.68
C ALA A 125 8.98 20.77 -19.45
N GLY A 126 9.44 20.30 -18.28
CA GLY A 126 8.73 20.49 -17.01
C GLY A 126 8.56 21.95 -16.64
N GLN A 127 9.60 22.77 -16.82
CA GLN A 127 9.54 24.20 -16.58
C GLN A 127 8.55 24.89 -17.52
N GLN A 128 8.59 24.56 -18.82
CA GLN A 128 7.64 25.08 -19.80
C GLN A 128 6.20 24.67 -19.47
N PHE A 129 5.98 23.44 -19.03
CA PHE A 129 4.65 22.97 -18.63
C PHE A 129 4.08 23.79 -17.47
N LEU A 130 4.91 24.15 -16.48
CA LEU A 130 4.50 25.01 -15.36
C LEU A 130 4.03 26.39 -15.83
N GLU A 131 4.67 26.97 -16.85
CA GLU A 131 4.23 28.24 -17.45
C GLU A 131 2.83 28.16 -18.08
N THR A 132 2.35 26.96 -18.42
CA THR A 132 0.99 26.73 -18.95
C THR A 132 -0.07 26.54 -17.87
N LEU A 133 0.32 26.51 -16.59
CA LEU A 133 -0.58 26.32 -15.45
C LEU A 133 -0.82 27.64 -14.72
N THR A 134 -1.96 27.73 -14.03
CA THR A 134 -2.23 28.81 -13.09
C THR A 134 -1.91 28.33 -11.68
N SER A 135 -1.07 29.07 -10.96
CA SER A 135 -0.76 28.82 -9.56
C SER A 135 -2.03 28.88 -8.67
N PRO A 136 -2.10 28.11 -7.57
CA PRO A 136 -1.05 27.22 -7.02
C PRO A 136 -0.99 25.86 -7.72
N TYR A 137 0.24 25.35 -7.92
CA TYR A 137 0.48 24.02 -8.48
C TYR A 137 1.25 23.12 -7.51
N VAL A 138 1.09 21.80 -7.71
CA VAL A 138 1.62 20.78 -6.82
C VAL A 138 2.68 19.96 -7.53
N LEU A 139 3.91 19.99 -7.01
CA LEU A 139 5.00 19.13 -7.46
C LEU A 139 5.02 17.87 -6.61
N LYS A 140 5.04 16.70 -7.25
CA LYS A 140 5.09 15.40 -6.56
C LYS A 140 6.21 14.53 -7.13
N CYS A 141 6.97 13.89 -6.25
CA CYS A 141 7.85 12.79 -6.65
C CYS A 141 6.99 11.54 -6.94
N ASP A 142 7.28 10.85 -8.05
CA ASP A 142 6.66 9.55 -8.31
C ASP A 142 7.20 8.46 -7.37
N GLY A 143 6.42 7.40 -7.16
CA GLY A 143 6.74 6.32 -6.23
C GLY A 143 6.37 6.58 -4.77
N LEU A 144 6.77 5.65 -3.90
CA LEU A 144 6.47 5.67 -2.46
C LEU A 144 7.35 6.68 -1.73
N ALA A 145 6.79 7.85 -1.42
CA ALA A 145 7.48 8.94 -0.72
C ALA A 145 7.00 9.15 0.72
N ALA A 146 6.25 8.19 1.29
CA ALA A 146 5.67 8.25 2.65
C ALA A 146 5.00 9.61 3.00
N GLY A 147 4.33 10.22 2.01
CA GLY A 147 3.67 11.52 2.15
C GLY A 147 4.59 12.75 2.17
N LYS A 148 5.91 12.60 2.06
CA LYS A 148 6.89 13.69 2.15
C LYS A 148 7.36 14.23 0.79
N GLY A 149 7.02 13.56 -0.31
CA GLY A 149 7.43 13.94 -1.66
C GLY A 149 6.48 14.92 -2.36
N VAL A 150 5.85 15.85 -1.63
CA VAL A 150 4.86 16.78 -2.17
C VAL A 150 5.21 18.22 -1.77
N LEU A 151 5.22 19.12 -2.75
CA LEU A 151 5.41 20.57 -2.57
C LEU A 151 4.23 21.32 -3.19
N ILE A 152 3.74 22.35 -2.50
CA ILE A 152 2.75 23.31 -3.03
C ILE A 152 3.51 24.59 -3.33
N ILE A 153 3.42 25.05 -4.58
CA ILE A 153 4.12 26.23 -5.07
C ILE A 153 3.08 27.30 -5.42
N GLU A 154 3.27 28.48 -4.84
CA GLU A 154 2.51 29.70 -5.10
C GLU A 154 3.10 30.50 -6.26
#